data_AF-A0AAV1P821-F1
#
_entry.id   AF-A0AAV1P821-F1
#
_cell.length_a   1.000
_cell.length_b   1.000
_cell.length_c   1.000
_cell.angle_alpha   90.00
_cell.angle_beta   90.00
_cell.angle_gamma   90.00
#
_symmetry.space_group_name_H-M   'P 1'
#
loop_
_entity.id
_entity.type
_entity.pdbx_description
1 polymer ?
#
loop_
_entity_poly.entity_id
_entity_poly.type
_entity_poly.pdbx_seq_one_letter_code
_entity_poly.pdbx_strand_id
1 'polypeptide(L)'
;MDLLECPLCLFLMCEPVTMSCGHTFCRRCVGSCLPSKCPTCKERLKQREVKSMKNNVLLISVAEKCCPDETKMKCHIQEKLKANEFLEALRAADEGINIVPDDQSFKMYRAEANCGLMRFSDALTDLDYLCCLHPNWTGGFFRKGNVLLEMGQQTEALIQFHHCLKLQSDFVPAKTQIKKILEAEGKAVPEDVSCILQMLSDYLKEPCPITSLSGSQGPTHPEALKHPHGDEGEAKGRREAHQVKHDTGTECCLSLCQAVSFLPTAEEDEEMMMRKGDGHGRGESSRSREKTLSVLTVSDFECPLCIRLFYEPVTTPCGHTFCKNCIERSLDHNLRCPLCKQPLQEYFKNRKYNPTVVLQDIMNRLFPSQLAERKQVHEAEMEELSNLTKDIPIFVCTVAYPGVPCPLHIFEPRYRLMMRRCMETGTRKFGMCSYEHGKGFADYGCMLEINSLELLPDGRSYVDTVGGSRFRVLKRGQRDGYHTADIEYLEDLKVDGSEMEELKGLHDSVYQQAQDWYQRLGSRIREQIDRQYGTMPDMEENFQASSNGPAWCWWLLSVLQMDPAYQTTVLSLTSLKDRLGHLRLVLEYFSQT
;
A
#
# COMPACT_ATOMS: atom_id res chain seq x y z
N MET A 1 5.95 -2.11 -20.78
CA MET A 1 6.68 -1.15 -19.94
C MET A 1 7.69 -1.92 -19.12
N ASP A 2 8.89 -1.41 -18.96
CA ASP A 2 10.01 -2.10 -18.32
C ASP A 2 9.79 -2.12 -16.80
N LEU A 3 9.83 -3.30 -16.16
CA LEU A 3 9.33 -3.48 -14.77
C LEU A 3 10.13 -2.70 -13.72
N LEU A 4 11.35 -2.27 -14.06
CA LEU A 4 12.22 -1.50 -13.19
C LEU A 4 12.20 0.00 -13.48
N GLU A 5 11.37 0.46 -14.42
CA GLU A 5 11.21 1.89 -14.71
C GLU A 5 10.36 2.58 -13.64
N CYS A 6 10.76 3.81 -13.29
CA CYS A 6 9.93 4.65 -12.44
C CYS A 6 8.72 5.15 -13.23
N PRO A 7 7.48 5.04 -12.71
CA PRO A 7 6.29 5.54 -13.40
C PRO A 7 6.29 7.06 -13.66
N LEU A 8 7.16 7.82 -12.98
CA LEU A 8 7.23 9.29 -13.10
C LEU A 8 8.31 9.77 -14.06
N CYS A 9 9.51 9.19 -14.02
CA CYS A 9 10.60 9.60 -14.91
C CYS A 9 10.82 8.66 -16.09
N LEU A 10 10.15 7.50 -16.13
CA LEU A 10 10.26 6.52 -17.22
C LEU A 10 11.69 5.99 -17.44
N PHE A 11 12.54 6.14 -16.42
CA PHE A 11 13.91 5.65 -16.41
C PHE A 11 14.05 4.56 -15.34
N LEU A 12 15.09 3.73 -15.46
CA LEU A 12 15.48 2.78 -14.43
C LEU A 12 15.45 3.42 -13.05
N MET A 13 14.74 2.80 -12.11
CA MET A 13 14.55 3.32 -10.78
C MET A 13 15.88 3.49 -10.06
N CYS A 14 16.08 4.68 -9.48
CA CYS A 14 17.23 5.03 -8.67
C CYS A 14 16.77 5.51 -7.31
N GLU A 15 17.38 4.99 -6.24
CA GLU A 15 16.90 5.17 -4.86
C GLU A 15 15.37 4.91 -4.75
N PRO A 16 14.88 3.71 -5.13
CA PRO A 16 13.45 3.41 -5.15
C PRO A 16 12.85 3.56 -3.75
N VAL A 17 11.70 4.20 -3.63
CA VAL A 17 10.94 4.36 -2.38
C VAL A 17 9.55 3.79 -2.59
N THR A 18 9.16 2.82 -1.77
CA THR A 18 7.81 2.24 -1.78
C THR A 18 6.90 3.01 -0.83
N MET A 19 5.78 3.50 -1.36
CA MET A 19 4.75 4.22 -0.60
C MET A 19 3.87 3.26 0.20
N SER A 20 3.13 3.75 1.19
CA SER A 20 2.24 2.91 2.02
C SER A 20 1.12 2.22 1.22
N CYS A 21 0.80 2.69 0.02
CA CYS A 21 -0.11 2.05 -0.94
C CYS A 21 0.54 0.94 -1.80
N GLY A 22 1.83 0.65 -1.62
CA GLY A 22 2.56 -0.39 -2.36
C GLY A 22 3.24 0.06 -3.66
N HIS A 23 2.95 1.27 -4.17
CA HIS A 23 3.59 1.79 -5.38
C HIS A 23 5.01 2.31 -5.10
N THR A 24 5.93 2.12 -6.05
CA THR A 24 7.35 2.50 -5.92
C THR A 24 7.76 3.55 -6.94
N PHE A 25 8.57 4.51 -6.50
CA PHE A 25 9.07 5.61 -7.32
C PHE A 25 10.53 5.94 -6.98
N CYS A 26 11.25 6.61 -7.88
CA CYS A 26 12.54 7.21 -7.52
C CYS A 26 12.38 8.27 -6.42
N ARG A 27 13.26 8.28 -5.42
CA ARG A 27 13.28 9.30 -4.36
C ARG A 27 13.26 10.72 -4.91
N ARG A 28 14.05 10.99 -5.96
CA ARG A 28 14.11 12.30 -6.63
C ARG A 28 12.79 12.71 -7.29
N CYS A 29 11.99 11.75 -7.77
CA CYS A 29 10.73 12.05 -8.47
C CYS A 29 9.59 12.42 -7.52
N VAL A 30 9.57 11.81 -6.34
CA VAL A 30 8.58 12.12 -5.28
C VAL A 30 9.03 13.24 -4.35
N GLY A 31 10.28 13.73 -4.51
CA GLY A 31 10.83 14.84 -3.76
C GLY A 31 11.38 14.46 -2.38
N SER A 32 12.01 15.43 -1.71
CA SER A 32 12.51 15.27 -0.32
C SER A 32 11.37 15.11 0.69
N CYS A 33 10.19 15.64 0.36
CA CYS A 33 8.92 15.38 1.03
C CYS A 33 7.99 14.67 0.05
N LEU A 34 7.66 13.40 0.34
CA LEU A 34 6.71 12.64 -0.48
C LEU A 34 5.35 13.37 -0.61
N PRO A 35 4.66 13.20 -1.75
CA PRO A 35 3.41 13.88 -2.02
C PRO A 35 2.32 13.48 -1.02
N SER A 36 1.32 14.34 -0.83
CA SER A 36 0.17 14.05 0.05
C SER A 36 -0.76 12.97 -0.52
N LYS A 37 -0.58 12.61 -1.80
CA LYS A 37 -1.29 11.54 -2.50
C LYS A 37 -0.32 10.71 -3.32
N CYS A 38 -0.59 9.42 -3.49
CA CYS A 38 0.14 8.60 -4.44
C CYS A 38 -0.02 9.14 -5.87
N PRO A 39 1.07 9.36 -6.64
CA PRO A 39 0.96 9.82 -8.01
C PRO A 39 0.17 8.87 -8.93
N THR A 40 0.22 7.57 -8.65
CA THR A 40 -0.45 6.51 -9.43
C THR A 40 -1.89 6.27 -8.96
N CYS A 41 -2.10 5.80 -7.73
CA CYS A 41 -3.45 5.41 -7.25
C CYS A 41 -4.23 6.55 -6.55
N LYS A 42 -3.63 7.73 -6.40
CA LYS A 42 -4.22 8.91 -5.73
C LYS A 42 -4.64 8.72 -4.26
N GLU A 43 -4.30 7.58 -3.64
CA GLU A 43 -4.53 7.34 -2.20
C GLU A 43 -3.81 8.40 -1.36
N ARG A 44 -4.52 8.98 -0.38
CA ARG A 44 -3.96 9.98 0.54
C ARG A 44 -2.94 9.33 1.48
N LEU A 45 -1.76 9.93 1.55
CA LEU A 45 -0.72 9.53 2.49
C LEU A 45 -0.78 10.36 3.77
N LYS A 46 -0.50 9.74 4.92
CA LYS A 46 -0.36 10.49 6.17
C LYS A 46 1.00 11.19 6.20
N GLN A 47 1.03 12.49 6.53
CA GLN A 47 2.25 13.32 6.54
C GLN A 47 3.40 12.76 7.42
N ARG A 48 3.10 11.95 8.44
CA ARG A 48 4.12 11.30 9.27
C ARG A 48 4.80 10.11 8.56
N GLU A 49 4.08 9.37 7.72
CA GLU A 49 4.62 8.25 6.92
C GLU A 49 5.66 8.76 5.92
N VAL A 50 5.38 9.92 5.33
CA VAL A 50 6.22 10.62 4.34
C VAL A 50 7.66 10.84 4.81
N LYS A 51 7.89 11.25 6.06
CA LYS A 51 9.25 11.57 6.54
C LYS A 51 10.08 10.33 6.88
N SER A 52 9.42 9.21 7.15
CA SER A 52 10.08 7.98 7.62
C SER A 52 10.55 7.04 6.51
N MET A 53 10.00 7.17 5.30
CA MET A 53 10.25 6.22 4.22
C MET A 53 11.70 6.25 3.73
N LYS A 54 12.33 5.08 3.77
CA LYS A 54 13.67 4.79 3.27
C LYS A 54 13.59 4.08 1.92
N ASN A 55 14.74 3.96 1.29
CA ASN A 55 14.83 3.31 -0.01
C ASN A 55 14.54 1.81 0.13
N ASN A 56 13.83 1.23 -0.83
CA ASN A 56 13.54 -0.18 -0.93
C ASN A 56 14.84 -0.93 -1.22
N VAL A 57 15.36 -1.61 -0.19
CA VAL A 57 16.65 -2.30 -0.21
C VAL A 57 16.66 -3.40 -1.26
N LEU A 58 15.56 -4.17 -1.35
CA LEU A 58 15.46 -5.26 -2.31
C LEU A 58 15.45 -4.75 -3.76
N LEU A 59 14.71 -3.69 -4.05
CA LEU A 59 14.68 -3.13 -5.40
C LEU A 59 16.00 -2.47 -5.80
N ILE A 60 16.78 -1.95 -4.84
CA ILE A 60 18.17 -1.52 -5.11
C ILE A 60 18.99 -2.72 -5.57
N SER A 61 19.02 -3.80 -4.79
CA SER A 61 19.78 -5.00 -5.14
C SER A 61 19.33 -5.65 -6.45
N VAL A 62 18.02 -5.65 -6.72
CA VAL A 62 17.47 -6.13 -8.00
C VAL A 62 17.95 -5.26 -9.16
N ALA A 63 17.87 -3.93 -9.04
CA ALA A 63 18.33 -3.01 -10.08
C ALA A 63 19.85 -3.11 -10.33
N GLU A 64 20.65 -3.21 -9.26
CA GLU A 64 22.11 -3.39 -9.35
C GLU A 64 22.49 -4.71 -10.01
N LYS A 65 21.77 -5.79 -9.70
CA LYS A 65 22.03 -7.11 -10.30
C LYS A 65 21.63 -7.16 -11.78
N CYS A 66 20.54 -6.47 -12.15
CA CYS A 66 20.06 -6.39 -13.52
C CYS A 66 20.94 -5.46 -14.39
N CYS A 67 21.28 -4.29 -13.88
CA CYS A 67 21.94 -3.20 -14.61
C CYS A 67 23.16 -2.67 -13.83
N PRO A 68 24.23 -3.48 -13.66
CA PRO A 68 25.33 -3.14 -12.76
C PRO A 68 26.12 -1.90 -13.21
N ASP A 69 26.40 -1.78 -14.52
CA ASP A 69 27.17 -0.67 -15.06
C ASP A 69 26.33 0.62 -15.03
N GLU A 70 25.07 0.56 -15.45
CA GLU A 70 24.17 1.70 -15.44
C GLU A 70 23.94 2.24 -14.02
N THR A 71 23.69 1.34 -13.06
CA THR A 71 23.46 1.75 -11.67
C THR A 71 24.70 2.38 -11.04
N LYS A 72 25.88 1.77 -11.23
CA LYS A 72 27.15 2.31 -10.73
C LYS A 72 27.45 3.70 -11.28
N MET A 73 27.29 3.89 -12.59
CA MET A 73 27.51 5.18 -13.25
C MET A 73 26.53 6.23 -12.77
N LYS A 74 25.23 5.89 -12.66
CA LYS A 74 24.21 6.82 -12.15
C LYS A 74 24.48 7.24 -10.71
N CYS A 75 24.88 6.31 -9.84
CA CYS A 75 25.27 6.63 -8.47
C CYS A 75 26.45 7.60 -8.46
N HIS A 76 27.49 7.33 -9.24
CA HIS A 76 28.66 8.21 -9.36
C HIS A 76 28.27 9.62 -9.84
N ILE A 77 27.48 9.73 -10.91
CA ILE A 77 27.03 11.03 -11.43
C ILE A 77 26.22 11.79 -10.37
N GLN A 78 25.30 11.11 -9.68
CA GLN A 78 24.49 11.73 -8.63
C GLN A 78 25.31 12.23 -7.45
N GLU A 79 26.35 11.50 -7.04
CA GLU A 79 27.29 11.94 -6.01
C GLU A 79 28.00 13.23 -6.42
N LYS A 80 28.50 13.28 -7.67
CA LYS A 80 29.16 14.47 -8.22
C LYS A 80 28.22 15.67 -8.33
N LEU A 81 26.99 15.46 -8.78
CA LEU A 81 25.96 16.51 -8.79
C LEU A 81 25.65 17.03 -7.37
N LYS A 82 25.50 16.13 -6.38
CA LYS A 82 25.27 16.51 -4.97
C LYS A 82 26.46 17.29 -4.38
N ALA A 83 27.68 17.00 -4.82
CA ALA A 83 28.90 17.70 -4.42
C ALA A 83 29.14 19.02 -5.18
N ASN A 84 28.25 19.41 -6.10
CA ASN A 84 28.43 20.53 -7.04
C ASN A 84 29.67 20.41 -7.94
N GLU A 85 30.21 19.19 -8.11
CA GLU A 85 31.31 18.90 -9.03
C GLU A 85 30.74 18.69 -10.45
N PHE A 86 30.13 19.73 -11.02
CA PHE A 86 29.36 19.62 -12.26
C PHE A 86 30.19 19.18 -13.47
N LEU A 87 31.47 19.55 -13.53
CA LEU A 87 32.37 19.13 -14.60
C LEU A 87 32.64 17.61 -14.56
N GLU A 88 32.86 17.06 -13.37
CA GLU A 88 33.02 15.62 -13.16
C GLU A 88 31.73 14.87 -13.50
N ALA A 89 30.57 15.40 -13.05
CA ALA A 89 29.26 14.85 -13.37
C ALA A 89 28.99 14.83 -14.88
N LEU A 90 29.36 15.91 -15.59
CA LEU A 90 29.25 16.00 -17.04
C LEU A 90 30.08 14.92 -17.74
N ARG A 91 31.36 14.77 -17.37
CA ARG A 91 32.24 13.74 -17.95
C ARG A 91 31.69 12.33 -17.73
N ALA A 92 31.23 12.03 -16.53
CA ALA A 92 30.65 10.73 -16.20
C ALA A 92 29.32 10.49 -16.96
N ALA A 93 28.52 11.53 -17.19
CA ALA A 93 27.29 11.42 -17.98
C ALA A 93 27.59 11.17 -19.48
N ASP A 94 28.59 11.85 -20.05
CA ASP A 94 29.03 11.60 -21.44
C ASP A 94 29.62 10.19 -21.60
N GLU A 95 30.40 9.72 -20.63
CA GLU A 95 30.85 8.32 -20.58
C GLU A 95 29.65 7.35 -20.53
N GLY A 96 28.64 7.65 -19.71
CA GLY A 96 27.34 6.95 -19.66
C GLY A 96 26.67 6.81 -21.01
N ILE A 97 26.55 7.91 -21.75
CA ILE A 97 25.94 7.94 -23.08
C ILE A 97 26.74 7.10 -24.07
N ASN A 98 28.07 7.05 -23.95
CA ASN A 98 28.92 6.28 -24.84
C ASN A 98 28.87 4.78 -24.56
N ILE A 99 28.81 4.37 -23.28
CA ILE A 99 28.79 2.96 -22.87
C ILE A 99 27.39 2.36 -23.06
N VAL A 100 26.33 3.10 -22.67
CA VAL A 100 24.94 2.64 -22.71
C VAL A 100 24.06 3.67 -23.44
N PRO A 101 24.15 3.76 -24.78
CA PRO A 101 23.49 4.79 -25.58
C PRO A 101 21.95 4.72 -25.55
N ASP A 102 21.40 3.54 -25.27
CA ASP A 102 19.95 3.33 -25.18
C ASP A 102 19.35 3.91 -23.89
N ASP A 103 20.16 4.11 -22.84
CA ASP A 103 19.71 4.67 -21.58
C ASP A 103 19.65 6.20 -21.62
N GLN A 104 18.46 6.71 -21.90
CA GLN A 104 18.23 8.14 -22.03
C GLN A 104 18.36 8.92 -20.71
N SER A 105 18.43 8.24 -19.56
CA SER A 105 18.60 8.92 -18.27
C SER A 105 19.96 9.61 -18.13
N PHE A 106 20.99 9.17 -18.87
CA PHE A 106 22.28 9.85 -18.88
C PHE A 106 22.21 11.25 -19.52
N LYS A 107 21.37 11.45 -20.54
CA LYS A 107 21.11 12.79 -21.11
C LYS A 107 20.43 13.71 -20.10
N MET A 108 19.54 13.17 -19.25
CA MET A 108 18.93 13.95 -18.17
C MET A 108 20.00 14.40 -17.15
N TYR A 109 20.92 13.51 -16.77
CA TYR A 109 22.02 13.89 -15.87
C TYR A 109 22.98 14.89 -16.51
N ARG A 110 23.27 14.74 -17.81
CA ARG A 110 24.07 15.68 -18.58
C ARG A 110 23.44 17.06 -18.63
N ALA A 111 22.13 17.14 -18.87
CA ALA A 111 21.41 18.40 -18.81
C ALA A 111 21.49 19.07 -17.44
N GLU A 112 21.39 18.29 -16.35
CA GLU A 112 21.52 18.81 -14.98
C GLU A 112 22.94 19.33 -14.70
N ALA A 113 23.97 18.61 -15.15
CA ALA A 113 25.37 19.05 -15.03
C ALA A 113 25.63 20.34 -15.85
N ASN A 114 25.13 20.40 -17.09
CA ASN A 114 25.25 21.59 -17.94
C ASN A 114 24.52 22.80 -17.36
N CYS A 115 23.34 22.60 -16.75
CA CYS A 115 22.63 23.65 -16.03
C CYS A 115 23.49 24.20 -14.86
N GLY A 116 24.12 23.33 -14.07
CA GLY A 116 25.04 23.73 -12.99
C GLY A 116 26.30 24.46 -13.49
N LEU A 117 26.73 24.18 -14.72
CA LEU A 117 27.83 24.88 -15.40
C LEU A 117 27.37 26.15 -16.16
N MET A 118 26.10 26.55 -16.04
CA MET A 118 25.49 27.65 -16.80
C MET A 118 25.54 27.49 -18.33
N ARG A 119 25.72 26.26 -18.82
CA ARG A 119 25.65 25.90 -20.25
C ARG A 119 24.20 25.57 -20.61
N PHE A 120 23.34 26.59 -20.54
CA PHE A 120 21.91 26.37 -20.65
C PHE A 120 21.44 25.89 -22.03
N SER A 121 22.10 26.31 -23.12
CA SER A 121 21.82 25.84 -24.48
C SER A 121 21.99 24.32 -24.61
N ASP A 122 23.07 23.78 -24.03
CA ASP A 122 23.38 22.36 -24.08
C ASP A 122 22.40 21.57 -23.22
N ALA A 123 22.04 22.11 -22.04
CA ALA A 123 21.02 21.53 -21.18
C ALA A 123 19.63 21.47 -21.85
N LEU A 124 19.23 22.54 -22.55
CA LEU A 124 17.96 22.57 -23.29
C LEU A 124 17.95 21.59 -24.45
N THR A 125 19.07 21.44 -25.17
CA THR A 125 19.17 20.47 -26.28
C THR A 125 18.84 19.05 -25.83
N ASP A 126 19.42 18.62 -24.70
CA ASP A 126 19.13 17.31 -24.12
C ASP A 126 17.68 17.20 -23.61
N LEU A 127 17.18 18.23 -22.92
CA LEU A 127 15.81 18.23 -22.40
C LEU A 127 14.75 18.24 -23.49
N ASP A 128 14.99 18.96 -24.58
CA ASP A 128 14.12 19.00 -25.76
C ASP A 128 14.05 17.63 -26.41
N TYR A 129 15.20 17.00 -26.63
CA TYR A 129 15.24 15.63 -27.13
C TYR A 129 14.44 14.67 -26.23
N LEU A 130 14.61 14.74 -24.92
CA LEU A 130 13.92 13.85 -23.97
C LEU A 130 12.40 14.14 -23.90
N CYS A 131 11.98 15.40 -23.96
CA CYS A 131 10.56 15.77 -23.96
C CYS A 131 9.88 15.39 -25.28
N CYS A 132 10.59 15.46 -26.41
CA CYS A 132 10.10 14.95 -27.69
C CYS A 132 9.93 13.42 -27.66
N LEU A 133 10.88 12.71 -27.02
CA LEU A 133 10.79 11.26 -26.87
C LEU A 133 9.67 10.84 -25.89
N HIS A 134 9.43 11.64 -24.86
CA HIS A 134 8.42 11.39 -23.84
C HIS A 134 7.46 12.60 -23.66
N PRO A 135 6.47 12.76 -24.55
CA PRO A 135 5.54 13.91 -24.53
C PRO A 135 4.66 14.01 -23.27
N ASN A 136 4.54 12.93 -22.49
CA ASN A 136 3.77 12.89 -21.25
C ASN A 136 4.65 12.98 -19.99
N TRP A 137 5.95 13.27 -20.13
CA TRP A 137 6.89 13.33 -19.01
C TRP A 137 6.85 14.70 -18.32
N THR A 138 5.90 14.89 -17.40
CA THR A 138 5.73 16.14 -16.61
C THR A 138 7.05 16.65 -16.00
N GLY A 139 7.89 15.74 -15.50
CA GLY A 139 9.18 16.09 -14.89
C GLY A 139 10.21 16.66 -15.88
N GLY A 140 10.15 16.25 -17.15
CA GLY A 140 11.01 16.77 -18.21
C GLY A 140 10.70 18.23 -18.52
N PHE A 141 9.41 18.52 -18.75
CA PHE A 141 8.95 19.89 -18.97
C PHE A 141 9.23 20.80 -17.77
N PHE A 142 9.10 20.29 -16.53
CA PHE A 142 9.43 21.07 -15.34
C PHE A 142 10.92 21.42 -15.28
N ARG A 143 11.80 20.47 -15.62
CA ARG A 143 13.25 20.71 -15.71
C ARG A 143 13.57 21.73 -16.79
N LYS A 144 12.95 21.60 -17.97
CA LYS A 144 13.09 22.57 -19.07
C LYS A 144 12.65 23.96 -18.64
N GLY A 145 11.50 24.09 -17.97
CA GLY A 145 11.02 25.34 -17.41
C GLY A 145 11.98 25.98 -16.41
N ASN A 146 12.60 25.19 -15.52
CA ASN A 146 13.61 25.71 -14.60
C ASN A 146 14.87 26.19 -15.32
N VAL A 147 15.36 25.47 -16.34
CA VAL A 147 16.51 25.92 -17.14
C VAL A 147 16.21 27.25 -17.85
N LEU A 148 15.02 27.38 -18.45
CA LEU A 148 14.57 28.61 -19.09
C LEU A 148 14.45 29.77 -18.08
N LEU A 149 13.97 29.48 -16.87
CA LEU A 149 13.86 30.48 -15.82
C LEU A 149 15.25 30.98 -15.36
N GLU A 150 16.22 30.09 -15.21
CA GLU A 150 17.62 30.46 -14.91
C GLU A 150 18.29 31.25 -16.05
N MET A 151 17.85 31.05 -17.30
CA MET A 151 18.25 31.88 -18.45
C MET A 151 17.58 33.26 -18.48
N GLY A 152 16.60 33.52 -17.61
CA GLY A 152 15.79 34.74 -17.64
C GLY A 152 14.62 34.73 -18.64
N GLN A 153 14.37 33.60 -19.30
CA GLN A 153 13.26 33.41 -20.25
C GLN A 153 11.98 33.03 -19.49
N GLN A 154 11.39 34.02 -18.80
CA GLN A 154 10.24 33.81 -17.91
C GLN A 154 8.99 33.33 -18.66
N THR A 155 8.69 33.92 -19.82
CA THR A 155 7.51 33.56 -20.63
C THR A 155 7.58 32.10 -21.09
N GLU A 156 8.72 31.68 -21.60
CA GLU A 156 8.97 30.31 -22.06
C GLU A 156 8.93 29.32 -20.89
N ALA A 157 9.46 29.70 -19.73
CA ALA A 157 9.37 28.90 -18.51
C ALA A 157 7.91 28.70 -18.06
N LEU A 158 7.09 29.76 -18.07
CA LEU A 158 5.66 29.69 -17.75
C LEU A 158 4.90 28.77 -18.71
N ILE A 159 5.25 28.76 -20.01
CA ILE A 159 4.67 27.82 -20.99
C ILE A 159 4.97 26.37 -20.59
N GLN A 160 6.21 26.06 -20.16
CA GLN A 160 6.54 24.70 -19.73
C GLN A 160 5.81 24.33 -18.44
N PHE A 161 5.73 25.23 -17.46
CA PHE A 161 4.99 24.98 -16.21
C PHE A 161 3.48 24.83 -16.44
N HIS A 162 2.91 25.60 -17.38
CA HIS A 162 1.54 25.43 -17.84
C HIS A 162 1.33 24.02 -18.41
N HIS A 163 2.24 23.56 -19.27
CA HIS A 163 2.20 22.21 -19.82
C HIS A 163 2.26 21.14 -18.72
N CYS A 164 3.10 21.31 -17.70
CA CYS A 164 3.14 20.41 -16.55
C CYS A 164 1.78 20.29 -15.84
N LEU A 165 1.08 21.41 -15.61
CA LEU A 165 -0.24 21.41 -14.96
C LEU A 165 -1.34 20.83 -15.86
N LYS A 166 -1.18 20.93 -17.19
CA LYS A 166 -2.08 20.30 -18.17
C LYS A 166 -1.94 18.77 -18.16
N LEU A 167 -0.70 18.27 -18.06
CA LEU A 167 -0.42 16.84 -17.93
C LEU A 167 -0.79 16.29 -16.55
N GLN A 168 -0.48 17.05 -15.50
CA GLN A 168 -0.68 16.66 -14.12
C GLN A 168 -1.14 17.88 -13.30
N SER A 169 -2.45 17.99 -13.09
CA SER A 169 -3.05 19.11 -12.37
C SER A 169 -2.60 19.21 -10.90
N ASP A 170 -2.28 18.09 -10.26
CA ASP A 170 -1.79 18.04 -8.87
C ASP A 170 -0.26 18.24 -8.74
N PHE A 171 0.44 18.66 -9.80
CA PHE A 171 1.90 18.84 -9.80
C PHE A 171 2.32 20.14 -9.07
N VAL A 172 2.42 20.05 -7.74
CA VAL A 172 2.75 21.16 -6.83
C VAL A 172 4.02 21.95 -7.21
N PRO A 173 5.13 21.33 -7.67
CA PRO A 173 6.35 22.09 -8.02
C PRO A 173 6.11 23.15 -9.11
N ALA A 174 5.38 22.81 -10.19
CA ALA A 174 5.06 23.78 -11.24
C ALA A 174 4.14 24.90 -10.72
N LYS A 175 3.10 24.55 -9.96
CA LYS A 175 2.21 25.56 -9.34
C LYS A 175 2.98 26.55 -8.47
N THR A 176 3.96 26.06 -7.71
CA THR A 176 4.80 26.91 -6.85
C THR A 176 5.67 27.86 -7.68
N GLN A 177 6.25 27.41 -8.79
CA GLN A 177 7.06 28.27 -9.65
C GLN A 177 6.20 29.31 -10.38
N ILE A 178 5.04 28.91 -10.92
CA ILE A 178 4.08 29.83 -11.53
C ILE A 178 3.69 30.93 -10.53
N LYS A 179 3.34 30.54 -9.29
CA LYS A 179 2.98 31.46 -8.23
C LYS A 179 4.10 32.47 -7.95
N LYS A 180 5.34 32.00 -7.80
CA LYS A 180 6.50 32.88 -7.58
C LYS A 180 6.72 33.89 -8.70
N ILE A 181 6.62 33.46 -9.96
CA ILE A 181 6.85 34.33 -11.13
C ILE A 181 5.76 35.41 -11.19
N LEU A 182 4.48 35.01 -11.13
CA LEU A 182 3.36 35.94 -11.27
C LEU A 182 3.20 36.87 -10.06
N GLU A 183 3.45 36.40 -8.84
CA GLU A 183 3.41 37.25 -7.63
C GLU A 183 4.54 38.27 -7.61
N ALA A 184 5.72 37.94 -8.16
CA ALA A 184 6.81 38.91 -8.32
C ALA A 184 6.42 40.07 -9.26
N GLU A 185 5.47 39.84 -10.16
CA GLU A 185 4.88 40.86 -11.04
C GLU A 185 3.60 41.49 -10.46
N GLY A 186 3.26 41.19 -9.20
CA GLY A 186 2.10 41.74 -8.52
C GLY A 186 0.76 41.10 -8.89
N LYS A 187 0.76 39.97 -9.61
CA LYS A 187 -0.46 39.23 -9.95
C LYS A 187 -0.77 38.20 -8.86
N ALA A 188 -1.98 38.25 -8.29
CA ALA A 188 -2.43 37.27 -7.29
C ALA A 188 -2.82 35.95 -7.99
N VAL A 189 -2.20 34.84 -7.60
CA VAL A 189 -2.42 33.54 -8.24
C VAL A 189 -3.46 32.71 -7.46
N PRO A 190 -4.54 32.23 -8.12
CA PRO A 190 -5.58 31.43 -7.47
C PRO A 190 -5.06 30.05 -7.09
N GLU A 191 -5.75 29.40 -6.15
CA GLU A 191 -5.40 28.04 -5.72
C GLU A 191 -5.93 26.96 -6.68
N ASP A 192 -7.02 27.22 -7.40
CA ASP A 192 -7.59 26.27 -8.35
C ASP A 192 -6.77 26.19 -9.65
N VAL A 193 -6.49 24.97 -10.11
CA VAL A 193 -5.61 24.72 -11.26
C VAL A 193 -6.24 25.20 -12.56
N SER A 194 -7.55 25.05 -12.73
CA SER A 194 -8.25 25.53 -13.92
C SER A 194 -8.15 27.04 -14.03
N CYS A 195 -8.29 27.74 -12.90
CA CYS A 195 -8.10 29.18 -12.82
C CYS A 195 -6.64 29.60 -13.10
N ILE A 196 -5.65 28.84 -12.62
CA ILE A 196 -4.22 29.07 -12.93
C ILE A 196 -3.97 28.91 -14.44
N LEU A 197 -4.48 27.84 -15.07
CA LEU A 197 -4.31 27.59 -16.50
C LEU A 197 -4.95 28.68 -17.36
N GLN A 198 -6.15 29.15 -16.99
CA GLN A 198 -6.81 30.26 -17.65
C GLN A 198 -6.01 31.56 -17.52
N MET A 199 -5.57 31.88 -16.30
CA MET A 199 -4.76 33.07 -16.04
C MET A 199 -3.45 33.07 -16.83
N LEU A 200 -2.76 31.92 -16.91
CA LEU A 200 -1.56 31.78 -17.73
C LEU A 200 -1.87 31.94 -19.22
N SER A 201 -2.99 31.39 -19.68
CA SER A 201 -3.42 31.54 -21.08
C SER A 201 -3.69 33.01 -21.43
N ASP A 202 -4.23 33.79 -20.50
CA ASP A 202 -4.48 35.22 -20.69
C ASP A 202 -3.20 36.04 -20.56
N TYR A 203 -2.35 35.70 -19.59
CA TYR A 203 -1.02 36.29 -19.42
C TYR A 203 -0.15 36.15 -20.67
N LEU A 204 -0.13 34.97 -21.27
CA LEU A 204 0.65 34.66 -22.47
C LEU A 204 0.07 35.27 -23.76
N LYS A 205 -1.18 35.78 -23.72
CA LYS A 205 -1.81 36.50 -24.83
C LYS A 205 -1.54 38.01 -24.80
N GLU A 206 -1.19 38.58 -23.66
CA GLU A 206 -0.83 40.00 -23.57
C GLU A 206 0.54 40.23 -24.26
N PRO A 207 0.66 41.15 -25.24
CA PRO A 207 1.95 41.49 -25.81
C PRO A 207 2.82 42.16 -24.73
N CYS A 208 3.94 41.52 -24.34
CA CYS A 208 4.86 42.06 -23.35
C CYS A 208 5.33 43.49 -23.71
N PRO A 209 5.18 44.48 -22.83
CA PRO A 209 5.71 45.82 -23.05
C PRO A 209 7.17 45.88 -22.60
N ILE A 210 8.09 45.28 -23.36
CA ILE A 210 9.53 45.55 -23.21
C ILE A 210 10.15 45.76 -24.60
N THR A 211 10.00 46.98 -25.10
CA THR A 211 10.98 47.62 -26.01
C THR A 211 10.78 49.13 -25.93
N SER A 212 11.24 49.72 -24.84
CA SER A 212 11.45 51.16 -24.77
C SER A 212 12.56 51.47 -23.78
N LEU A 213 13.78 51.61 -24.30
CA LEU A 213 14.96 52.35 -23.82
C LEU A 213 16.13 51.81 -24.67
N SER A 214 16.67 52.51 -25.66
CA SER A 214 17.08 53.90 -25.66
C SER A 214 17.38 54.34 -27.10
N GLY A 215 17.03 55.58 -27.42
CA GLY A 215 17.48 56.24 -28.65
C GLY A 215 18.86 56.87 -28.45
N SER A 216 19.68 56.83 -29.49
CA SER A 216 20.68 57.85 -29.76
C SER A 216 20.70 58.15 -31.26
N GLN A 217 20.15 59.34 -31.56
CA GLN A 217 20.51 60.28 -32.64
C GLN A 217 20.90 59.72 -34.01
N GLY A 218 20.04 59.99 -35.00
CA GLY A 218 20.44 60.01 -36.42
C GLY A 218 21.45 61.13 -36.70
N PRO A 219 22.00 61.18 -37.94
CA PRO A 219 21.20 61.86 -38.95
C PRO A 219 21.22 61.23 -40.36
N THR A 220 20.02 61.23 -40.94
CA THR A 220 19.64 61.64 -42.31
C THR A 220 20.23 60.99 -43.58
N HIS A 221 19.27 60.51 -44.40
CA HIS A 221 19.16 60.40 -45.87
C HIS A 221 19.86 59.26 -46.62
N PRO A 222 19.08 58.61 -47.51
CA PRO A 222 19.57 58.30 -48.86
C PRO A 222 18.57 58.67 -49.96
N GLU A 223 18.97 59.59 -50.83
CA GLU A 223 18.67 59.60 -52.27
C GLU A 223 20.05 59.58 -52.94
N ALA A 224 20.34 58.98 -54.09
CA ALA A 224 19.70 58.02 -54.97
C ALA A 224 20.81 57.66 -56.00
N LEU A 225 20.57 56.61 -56.80
CA LEU A 225 21.09 56.41 -58.16
C LEU A 225 22.49 55.77 -58.35
N LYS A 226 22.39 54.54 -58.88
CA LYS A 226 22.99 54.04 -60.14
C LYS A 226 24.42 53.52 -60.13
N HIS A 227 24.49 52.23 -60.51
CA HIS A 227 25.60 51.54 -61.18
C HIS A 227 26.26 52.38 -62.30
N PRO A 228 27.51 52.03 -62.68
CA PRO A 228 27.65 51.12 -63.81
C PRO A 228 28.74 50.05 -63.68
N HIS A 229 28.56 49.04 -64.53
CA HIS A 229 29.43 47.90 -64.83
C HIS A 229 30.74 48.24 -65.56
N GLY A 230 31.66 47.27 -65.52
CA GLY A 230 32.71 46.99 -66.52
C GLY A 230 34.11 46.96 -65.89
N ASP A 231 35.05 46.10 -66.24
CA ASP A 231 35.09 44.88 -67.07
C ASP A 231 36.46 44.19 -66.84
N GLU A 232 36.52 42.88 -67.11
CA GLU A 232 37.63 41.98 -67.46
C GLU A 232 39.08 42.06 -66.89
N GLY A 233 39.65 40.87 -66.63
CA GLY A 233 41.11 40.65 -66.54
C GLY A 233 41.56 39.37 -65.82
N GLU A 234 41.93 38.33 -66.58
CA GLU A 234 42.31 36.98 -66.15
C GLU A 234 43.68 36.82 -65.44
N ALA A 235 43.78 35.73 -64.65
CA ALA A 235 44.81 34.67 -64.69
C ALA A 235 45.70 34.40 -63.44
N LYS A 236 45.54 33.14 -62.97
CA LYS A 236 46.51 32.18 -62.36
C LYS A 236 46.98 32.36 -60.91
N GLY A 237 46.72 31.33 -60.08
CA GLY A 237 47.48 31.08 -58.85
C GLY A 237 46.84 30.14 -57.82
N ARG A 238 46.84 28.84 -58.12
CA ARG A 238 46.35 27.70 -57.32
C ARG A 238 46.89 27.66 -55.86
N ARG A 239 46.01 27.63 -54.84
CA ARG A 239 46.16 26.88 -53.57
C ARG A 239 44.77 26.55 -53.00
N GLU A 240 44.42 25.27 -53.02
CA GLU A 240 43.17 24.72 -52.48
C GLU A 240 43.23 24.68 -50.94
N ALA A 241 42.31 25.43 -50.31
CA ALA A 241 41.91 25.25 -48.92
C ALA A 241 40.47 25.78 -48.81
N HIS A 242 39.49 24.95 -49.17
CA HIS A 242 38.08 25.32 -49.02
C HIS A 242 37.64 25.11 -47.58
N GLN A 243 37.63 26.24 -46.87
CA GLN A 243 36.83 26.53 -45.70
C GLN A 243 35.35 26.50 -46.13
N VAL A 244 34.66 25.40 -45.82
CA VAL A 244 33.20 25.32 -45.95
C VAL A 244 32.61 25.85 -44.64
N LYS A 245 32.08 27.07 -44.71
CA LYS A 245 31.02 27.54 -43.82
C LYS A 245 29.84 26.60 -44.00
N HIS A 246 29.57 25.76 -43.00
CA HIS A 246 28.26 25.13 -42.90
C HIS A 246 27.31 26.14 -42.27
N ASP A 247 26.59 26.81 -43.17
CA ASP A 247 25.26 27.32 -42.93
C ASP A 247 24.39 26.10 -42.55
N THR A 248 24.00 25.98 -41.29
CA THR A 248 22.91 25.09 -40.89
C THR A 248 21.75 25.96 -40.50
N GLY A 249 20.86 26.14 -41.49
CA GLY A 249 19.59 26.81 -41.37
C GLY A 249 18.86 26.34 -40.12
N THR A 250 18.57 27.30 -39.26
CA THR A 250 17.63 27.18 -38.16
C THR A 250 16.21 27.20 -38.75
N GLU A 251 15.82 26.13 -39.42
CA GLU A 251 14.40 25.89 -39.73
C GLU A 251 13.76 25.11 -38.57
N CYS A 252 13.38 25.85 -37.52
CA CYS A 252 12.09 25.64 -36.87
C CYS A 252 11.72 26.89 -36.05
N CYS A 253 11.78 28.06 -36.69
CA CYS A 253 11.10 29.25 -36.21
C CYS A 253 9.70 29.30 -36.84
N LEU A 254 8.79 28.44 -36.38
CA LEU A 254 7.36 28.77 -36.48
C LEU A 254 7.01 29.61 -35.27
N SER A 255 6.76 30.89 -35.55
CA SER A 255 6.29 31.90 -34.63
C SER A 255 5.20 31.35 -33.69
N LEU A 256 5.48 31.38 -32.40
CA LEU A 256 4.61 30.91 -31.32
C LEU A 256 3.39 31.83 -31.05
N CYS A 257 2.89 32.52 -32.06
CA CYS A 257 1.63 33.31 -31.99
C CYS A 257 0.42 32.59 -32.62
N GLN A 258 0.58 31.35 -33.11
CA GLN A 258 -0.54 30.55 -33.65
C GLN A 258 -0.95 29.34 -32.79
N ALA A 259 -0.22 29.03 -31.72
CA ALA A 259 -0.46 27.85 -30.88
C ALA A 259 -1.56 28.02 -29.80
N VAL A 260 -2.45 29.00 -29.95
CA VAL A 260 -3.62 29.20 -29.06
C VAL A 260 -4.95 28.85 -29.75
N SER A 261 -4.92 28.22 -30.95
CA SER A 261 -6.14 27.94 -31.72
C SER A 261 -6.48 26.46 -31.96
N PHE A 262 -5.81 25.50 -31.31
CA PHE A 262 -6.23 24.09 -31.34
C PHE A 262 -6.33 23.49 -29.93
N LEU A 263 -7.42 23.85 -29.25
CA LEU A 263 -8.06 22.97 -28.28
C LEU A 263 -9.29 22.39 -29.00
N PRO A 264 -9.46 21.06 -29.09
CA PRO A 264 -10.77 20.52 -29.40
C PRO A 264 -11.68 20.85 -28.21
N THR A 265 -12.67 21.71 -28.44
CA THR A 265 -13.89 21.70 -27.63
C THR A 265 -14.57 20.35 -27.84
N ALA A 266 -15.18 19.85 -26.77
CA ALA A 266 -15.90 18.59 -26.78
C ALA A 266 -16.89 18.49 -27.96
N GLU A 267 -17.02 17.26 -28.44
CA GLU A 267 -18.05 16.72 -29.36
C GLU A 267 -17.69 16.71 -30.85
N GLU A 268 -17.82 15.49 -31.40
CA GLU A 268 -17.92 15.07 -32.81
C GLU A 268 -16.70 14.38 -33.47
N ASP A 269 -16.97 13.10 -33.80
CA ASP A 269 -16.48 12.25 -34.88
C ASP A 269 -15.20 11.40 -34.73
N GLU A 270 -15.46 10.15 -34.31
CA GLU A 270 -14.72 8.96 -34.71
C GLU A 270 -14.68 8.84 -36.25
N GLU A 271 -13.46 8.79 -36.82
CA GLU A 271 -13.07 8.20 -38.12
C GLU A 271 -12.09 9.09 -38.91
N MET A 272 -10.82 9.17 -38.47
CA MET A 272 -9.71 9.32 -39.42
C MET A 272 -8.35 8.97 -38.78
N MET A 273 -8.12 7.68 -38.53
CA MET A 273 -6.77 7.15 -38.32
C MET A 273 -6.51 6.00 -39.29
N MET A 274 -5.92 6.30 -40.44
CA MET A 274 -5.09 5.35 -41.20
C MET A 274 -4.17 6.13 -42.16
N ARG A 275 -2.96 6.46 -41.69
CA ARG A 275 -1.78 6.52 -42.56
C ARG A 275 -0.64 5.82 -41.83
N LYS A 276 -0.29 4.63 -42.34
CA LYS A 276 0.90 3.87 -41.98
C LYS A 276 2.13 4.74 -42.22
N GLY A 277 2.80 5.15 -41.14
CA GLY A 277 4.20 5.54 -41.16
C GLY A 277 5.03 4.32 -40.79
N ASP A 278 5.96 3.94 -41.65
CA ASP A 278 6.77 2.74 -41.54
C ASP A 278 7.54 2.68 -40.20
N GLY A 279 7.31 1.60 -39.47
CA GLY A 279 8.00 1.29 -38.23
C GLY A 279 9.42 0.78 -38.51
N HIS A 280 10.42 1.60 -38.22
CA HIS A 280 11.79 1.15 -37.95
C HIS A 280 12.21 1.74 -36.60
N GLY A 281 12.34 0.88 -35.57
CA GLY A 281 12.98 1.27 -34.29
C GLY A 281 12.35 0.78 -32.98
N ARG A 282 11.14 0.19 -32.96
CA ARG A 282 10.52 -0.28 -31.70
C ARG A 282 10.85 -1.73 -31.30
N GLY A 283 11.42 -2.54 -32.20
CA GLY A 283 11.61 -3.98 -31.98
C GLY A 283 12.92 -4.41 -31.30
N GLU A 284 13.97 -3.57 -31.31
CA GLU A 284 15.30 -3.96 -30.79
C GLU A 284 15.50 -3.61 -29.31
N SER A 285 14.98 -2.46 -28.85
CA SER A 285 15.08 -2.04 -27.44
C SER A 285 14.35 -2.99 -26.47
N SER A 286 13.21 -3.56 -26.86
CA SER A 286 12.45 -4.49 -26.01
C SER A 286 13.14 -5.85 -25.86
N ARG A 287 13.86 -6.32 -26.88
CA ARG A 287 14.62 -7.60 -26.86
C ARG A 287 15.92 -7.51 -26.08
N SER A 288 16.53 -6.33 -25.99
CA SER A 288 17.72 -6.07 -25.17
C SER A 288 17.39 -6.13 -23.68
N ARG A 289 16.29 -5.52 -23.26
CA ARG A 289 15.88 -5.38 -21.83
C ARG A 289 15.23 -6.63 -21.23
N GLU A 290 14.61 -7.49 -22.02
CA GLU A 290 14.15 -8.81 -21.54
C GLU A 290 15.29 -9.74 -21.11
N LYS A 291 16.51 -9.56 -21.67
CA LYS A 291 17.70 -10.29 -21.20
C LYS A 291 18.14 -9.83 -19.81
N THR A 292 17.91 -8.57 -19.47
CA THR A 292 18.40 -7.95 -18.22
C THR A 292 17.75 -8.56 -16.98
N LEU A 293 16.44 -8.84 -17.02
CA LEU A 293 15.73 -9.48 -15.92
C LEU A 293 16.02 -10.98 -15.77
N SER A 294 16.59 -11.63 -16.80
CA SER A 294 16.85 -13.08 -16.79
C SER A 294 17.98 -13.53 -15.85
N VAL A 295 18.81 -12.58 -15.39
CA VAL A 295 19.85 -12.78 -14.36
C VAL A 295 19.26 -13.04 -12.97
N LEU A 296 18.00 -12.66 -12.75
CA LEU A 296 17.33 -12.82 -11.47
C LEU A 296 16.93 -14.28 -11.24
N THR A 297 17.13 -14.74 -10.01
CA THR A 297 16.78 -16.09 -9.55
C THR A 297 15.78 -16.01 -8.40
N VAL A 298 15.11 -17.13 -8.12
CA VAL A 298 14.16 -17.23 -7.00
C VAL A 298 14.78 -16.78 -5.67
N SER A 299 16.07 -17.07 -5.47
CA SER A 299 16.84 -16.69 -4.27
C SER A 299 16.93 -15.18 -4.05
N ASP A 300 16.84 -14.36 -5.12
CA ASP A 300 16.82 -12.90 -4.98
C ASP A 300 15.49 -12.41 -4.37
N PHE A 301 14.45 -13.24 -4.40
CA PHE A 301 13.10 -12.92 -3.94
C PHE A 301 12.70 -13.78 -2.73
N GLU A 302 13.66 -14.16 -1.90
CA GLU A 302 13.40 -14.89 -0.67
C GLU A 302 13.09 -13.96 0.50
N CYS A 303 12.03 -14.29 1.23
CA CYS A 303 11.70 -13.62 2.48
C CYS A 303 12.71 -13.98 3.57
N PRO A 304 13.33 -13.00 4.25
CA PRO A 304 14.32 -13.26 5.30
C PRO A 304 13.72 -13.92 6.56
N LEU A 305 12.40 -14.00 6.68
CA LEU A 305 11.72 -14.62 7.83
C LEU A 305 11.32 -16.08 7.57
N CYS A 306 10.83 -16.40 6.38
CA CYS A 306 10.42 -17.76 6.05
C CYS A 306 11.38 -18.51 5.12
N ILE A 307 12.37 -17.81 4.55
CA ILE A 307 13.40 -18.35 3.65
C ILE A 307 12.75 -19.11 2.47
N ARG A 308 11.70 -18.51 1.92
CA ARG A 308 10.94 -18.98 0.76
C ARG A 308 10.66 -17.78 -0.13
N LEU A 309 10.33 -18.02 -1.40
CA LEU A 309 9.84 -17.00 -2.31
C LEU A 309 8.75 -16.14 -1.64
N PHE A 310 8.86 -14.82 -1.81
CA PHE A 310 7.89 -13.89 -1.23
C PHE A 310 6.46 -14.25 -1.66
N TYR A 311 5.55 -14.20 -0.68
CA TYR A 311 4.11 -14.26 -0.91
C TYR A 311 3.51 -12.97 -0.37
N GLU A 312 2.87 -12.19 -1.25
CA GLU A 312 2.43 -10.82 -0.97
C GLU A 312 3.56 -9.97 -0.34
N PRO A 313 4.62 -9.62 -1.12
CA PRO A 313 5.78 -8.92 -0.59
C PRO A 313 5.39 -7.53 -0.12
N VAL A 314 5.66 -7.18 1.13
CA VAL A 314 5.40 -5.85 1.69
C VAL A 314 6.71 -5.19 2.08
N THR A 315 6.94 -3.96 1.61
CA THR A 315 8.10 -3.17 1.99
C THR A 315 7.75 -2.25 3.15
N THR A 316 8.43 -2.45 4.27
CA THR A 316 8.31 -1.62 5.48
C THR A 316 8.86 -0.20 5.26
N PRO A 317 8.47 0.80 6.07
CA PRO A 317 8.99 2.17 5.93
C PRO A 317 10.52 2.29 6.05
N CYS A 318 11.18 1.34 6.73
CA CYS A 318 12.64 1.30 6.79
C CYS A 318 13.30 0.72 5.53
N GLY A 319 12.53 0.34 4.52
CA GLY A 319 13.03 -0.13 3.22
C GLY A 319 13.17 -1.64 3.07
N HIS A 320 12.95 -2.41 4.14
CA HIS A 320 13.08 -3.87 4.10
C HIS A 320 11.78 -4.55 3.68
N THR A 321 11.89 -5.64 2.91
CA THR A 321 10.76 -6.38 2.36
C THR A 321 10.59 -7.74 3.03
N PHE A 322 9.33 -8.12 3.30
CA PHE A 322 8.93 -9.38 3.94
C PHE A 322 7.67 -9.91 3.26
N CYS A 323 7.31 -11.19 3.43
CA CYS A 323 5.92 -11.60 3.17
C CYS A 323 5.00 -10.87 4.15
N LYS A 324 3.80 -10.47 3.71
CA LYS A 324 2.77 -9.82 4.53
C LYS A 324 2.55 -10.56 5.87
N ASN A 325 2.18 -11.83 5.81
CA ASN A 325 1.89 -12.62 7.01
C ASN A 325 3.13 -12.80 7.92
N CYS A 326 4.34 -12.85 7.34
CA CYS A 326 5.57 -13.01 8.12
C CYS A 326 5.87 -11.75 8.95
N ILE A 327 5.77 -10.55 8.36
CA ILE A 327 6.03 -9.32 9.11
C ILE A 327 4.91 -9.04 10.11
N GLU A 328 3.65 -9.31 9.75
CA GLU A 328 2.53 -9.17 10.68
C GLU A 328 2.72 -10.00 11.95
N ARG A 329 3.07 -11.29 11.78
CA ARG A 329 3.37 -12.19 12.89
C ARG A 329 4.59 -11.72 13.69
N SER A 330 5.66 -11.26 13.03
CA SER A 330 6.84 -10.75 13.74
C SER A 330 6.49 -9.55 14.62
N LEU A 331 5.62 -8.66 14.14
CA LEU A 331 5.21 -7.45 14.86
C LEU A 331 4.26 -7.75 16.04
N ASP A 332 3.69 -8.94 16.15
CA ASP A 332 2.94 -9.31 17.36
C ASP A 332 3.83 -9.46 18.60
N HIS A 333 5.11 -9.77 18.39
CA HIS A 333 6.07 -9.97 19.48
C HIS A 333 7.00 -8.77 19.66
N ASN A 334 7.47 -8.15 18.58
CA ASN A 334 8.42 -7.05 18.64
C ASN A 334 8.13 -6.02 17.55
N LEU A 335 7.86 -4.78 17.94
CA LEU A 335 7.46 -3.68 17.06
C LEU A 335 8.65 -3.02 16.37
N ARG A 336 9.67 -3.80 16.02
CA ARG A 336 10.89 -3.38 15.34
C ARG A 336 11.11 -4.23 14.10
N CYS A 337 11.74 -3.63 13.08
CA CYS A 337 12.14 -4.36 11.88
C CYS A 337 13.07 -5.53 12.25
N PRO A 338 12.80 -6.77 11.79
CA PRO A 338 13.66 -7.92 12.07
C PRO A 338 15.10 -7.75 11.58
N LEU A 339 15.29 -7.03 10.46
CA LEU A 339 16.59 -6.82 9.83
C LEU A 339 17.36 -5.64 10.45
N CYS A 340 16.83 -4.42 10.39
CA CYS A 340 17.56 -3.22 10.82
C CYS A 340 17.22 -2.69 12.22
N LYS A 341 16.30 -3.34 12.95
CA LYS A 341 15.87 -2.96 14.31
C LYS A 341 15.22 -1.57 14.46
N GLN A 342 14.98 -0.86 13.35
CA GLN A 342 14.22 0.40 13.37
C GLN A 342 12.80 0.18 13.88
N PRO A 343 12.24 1.13 14.67
CA PRO A 343 10.90 1.01 15.22
C PRO A 343 9.83 1.08 14.12
N LEU A 344 8.87 0.16 14.18
CA LEU A 344 7.75 0.03 13.25
C LEU A 344 6.39 0.27 13.93
N GLN A 345 6.37 0.97 15.08
CA GLN A 345 5.15 1.21 15.87
C GLN A 345 4.02 1.82 15.05
N GLU A 346 4.30 2.90 14.30
CA GLU A 346 3.29 3.60 13.50
C GLU A 346 2.83 2.76 12.30
N TYR A 347 3.77 2.04 11.67
CA TYR A 347 3.45 1.11 10.59
C TYR A 347 2.48 0.01 11.07
N PHE A 348 2.76 -0.54 12.24
CA PHE A 348 1.93 -1.52 12.90
C PHE A 348 0.55 -0.97 13.31
N LYS A 349 0.48 0.23 13.91
CA LYS A 349 -0.79 0.90 14.26
C LYS A 349 -1.71 1.07 13.05
N ASN A 350 -1.14 1.38 11.90
CA ASN A 350 -1.89 1.62 10.68
C ASN A 350 -2.47 0.35 10.05
N ARG A 351 -1.88 -0.82 10.31
CA ARG A 351 -2.31 -2.14 9.75
C ARG A 351 -2.47 -2.18 8.23
N LYS A 352 -1.82 -1.26 7.50
CA LYS A 352 -1.82 -1.21 6.04
C LYS A 352 -0.55 -1.85 5.50
N TYR A 353 -0.59 -3.17 5.34
CA TYR A 353 0.50 -3.97 4.79
C TYR A 353 0.25 -4.21 3.29
N ASN A 354 0.27 -3.15 2.50
CA ASN A 354 -0.02 -3.25 1.07
C ASN A 354 1.16 -3.88 0.32
N PRO A 355 0.91 -4.86 -0.57
CA PRO A 355 1.96 -5.46 -1.38
C PRO A 355 2.70 -4.44 -2.23
N THR A 356 4.02 -4.58 -2.32
CA THR A 356 4.87 -3.79 -3.20
C THR A 356 4.63 -4.22 -4.64
N VAL A 357 3.88 -3.39 -5.36
CA VAL A 357 3.32 -3.70 -6.70
C VAL A 357 4.41 -4.15 -7.66
N VAL A 358 5.51 -3.39 -7.76
CA VAL A 358 6.62 -3.72 -8.67
C VAL A 358 7.24 -5.08 -8.38
N LEU A 359 7.41 -5.43 -7.09
CA LEU A 359 7.96 -6.75 -6.73
C LEU A 359 7.01 -7.87 -7.10
N GLN A 360 5.70 -7.67 -6.90
CA GLN A 360 4.68 -8.63 -7.30
C GLN A 360 4.69 -8.83 -8.82
N ASP A 361 4.79 -7.75 -9.60
CA ASP A 361 4.83 -7.81 -11.06
C ASP A 361 6.09 -8.51 -11.60
N ILE A 362 7.25 -8.24 -10.99
CA ILE A 362 8.50 -8.93 -11.32
C ILE A 362 8.38 -10.43 -11.06
N MET A 363 7.92 -10.83 -9.87
CA MET A 363 7.78 -12.24 -9.55
C MET A 363 6.71 -12.94 -10.41
N ASN A 364 5.59 -12.27 -10.71
CA ASN A 364 4.55 -12.80 -11.60
C ASN A 364 5.08 -13.07 -13.01
N ARG A 365 5.97 -12.20 -13.52
CA ARG A 365 6.56 -12.36 -14.85
C ARG A 365 7.66 -13.42 -14.88
N LEU A 366 8.52 -13.46 -13.85
CA LEU A 366 9.72 -14.30 -13.85
C LEU A 366 9.52 -15.69 -13.24
N PHE A 367 8.68 -15.81 -12.20
CA PHE A 367 8.54 -17.03 -11.39
C PHE A 367 7.07 -17.47 -11.23
N PRO A 368 6.25 -17.53 -12.30
CA PRO A 368 4.82 -17.81 -12.17
C PRO A 368 4.52 -19.19 -11.57
N SER A 369 5.30 -20.22 -11.90
CA SER A 369 5.09 -21.57 -11.36
C SER A 369 5.43 -21.65 -9.87
N GLN A 370 6.54 -21.05 -9.44
CA GLN A 370 6.95 -21.03 -8.05
C GLN A 370 5.99 -20.18 -7.19
N LEU A 371 5.44 -19.09 -7.74
CA LEU A 371 4.39 -18.33 -7.08
C LEU A 371 3.09 -19.12 -6.95
N ALA A 372 2.70 -19.87 -7.98
CA ALA A 372 1.53 -20.74 -7.93
C ALA A 372 1.69 -21.84 -6.86
N GLU A 373 2.86 -22.47 -6.78
CA GLU A 373 3.19 -23.43 -5.71
C GLU A 373 3.12 -22.75 -4.33
N ARG A 374 3.70 -21.54 -4.20
CA ARG A 374 3.69 -20.80 -2.94
C ARG A 374 2.27 -20.45 -2.48
N LYS A 375 1.40 -20.11 -3.43
CA LYS A 375 -0.03 -19.86 -3.22
C LYS A 375 -0.76 -21.13 -2.80
N GLN A 376 -0.52 -22.26 -3.48
CA GLN A 376 -1.13 -23.54 -3.13
C GLN A 376 -0.75 -24.00 -1.71
N VAL A 377 0.52 -23.85 -1.32
CA VAL A 377 0.96 -24.15 0.06
C VAL A 377 0.23 -23.28 1.07
N HIS A 378 0.07 -21.99 0.77
CA HIS A 378 -0.66 -21.09 1.66
C HIS A 378 -2.15 -21.46 1.77
N GLU A 379 -2.81 -21.75 0.65
CA GLU A 379 -4.22 -22.17 0.64
C GLU A 379 -4.43 -23.48 1.40
N ALA A 380 -3.53 -24.46 1.24
CA ALA A 380 -3.57 -25.70 2.00
C ALA A 380 -3.37 -25.48 3.51
N GLU A 381 -2.45 -24.61 3.91
CA GLU A 381 -2.26 -24.21 5.31
C GLU A 381 -3.53 -23.54 5.89
N MET A 382 -4.20 -22.68 5.10
CA MET A 382 -5.42 -22.00 5.50
C MET A 382 -6.62 -22.95 5.62
N GLU A 383 -6.74 -23.91 4.70
CA GLU A 383 -7.75 -24.96 4.75
C GLU A 383 -7.57 -25.83 6.00
N GLU A 384 -6.35 -26.26 6.29
CA GLU A 384 -6.02 -27.03 7.50
C GLU A 384 -6.43 -26.27 8.77
N LEU A 385 -6.09 -24.97 8.85
CA LEU A 385 -6.43 -24.10 9.97
C LEU A 385 -7.94 -23.79 10.09
N SER A 386 -8.72 -24.01 9.03
CA SER A 386 -10.16 -23.79 9.02
C SER A 386 -10.96 -24.96 9.61
N ASN A 387 -10.30 -26.09 9.89
CA ASN A 387 -10.95 -27.27 10.44
C ASN A 387 -11.55 -26.98 11.83
N LEU A 388 -12.83 -27.33 12.02
CA LEU A 388 -13.58 -27.08 13.26
C LEU A 388 -13.66 -28.30 14.18
N THR A 389 -12.87 -29.35 13.93
CA THR A 389 -12.83 -30.59 14.72
C THR A 389 -11.43 -31.09 15.00
N LYS A 390 -10.44 -30.71 14.20
CA LYS A 390 -9.03 -31.08 14.35
C LYS A 390 -8.18 -29.85 14.55
N ASP A 391 -7.22 -29.95 15.47
CA ASP A 391 -6.29 -28.87 15.82
C ASP A 391 -6.96 -27.50 16.01
N ILE A 392 -8.19 -27.48 16.54
CA ILE A 392 -8.92 -26.23 16.77
C ILE A 392 -8.17 -25.38 17.79
N PRO A 393 -8.10 -24.05 17.62
CA PRO A 393 -7.47 -23.18 18.60
C PRO A 393 -8.24 -23.17 19.92
N ILE A 394 -7.53 -23.39 21.04
CA ILE A 394 -8.10 -23.37 22.39
C ILE A 394 -7.59 -22.15 23.16
N PHE A 395 -8.52 -21.29 23.57
CA PHE A 395 -8.29 -20.23 24.55
C PHE A 395 -8.58 -20.78 25.95
N VAL A 396 -7.59 -20.70 26.83
CA VAL A 396 -7.70 -21.23 28.20
C VAL A 396 -7.95 -20.06 29.16
N CYS A 397 -9.15 -19.98 29.72
CA CYS A 397 -9.50 -18.90 30.65
C CYS A 397 -10.61 -19.29 31.63
N THR A 398 -11.85 -19.45 31.15
CA THR A 398 -13.04 -19.68 31.96
C THR A 398 -13.97 -20.71 31.30
N VAL A 399 -14.99 -21.15 32.02
CA VAL A 399 -16.08 -21.93 31.42
C VAL A 399 -16.98 -20.99 30.62
N ALA A 400 -17.18 -21.30 29.35
CA ALA A 400 -18.16 -20.64 28.50
C ALA A 400 -19.33 -21.56 28.22
N TYR A 401 -20.50 -20.97 27.93
CA TYR A 401 -21.74 -21.70 27.77
C TYR A 401 -22.46 -21.36 26.46
N PRO A 402 -23.20 -22.32 25.87
CA PRO A 402 -24.03 -22.09 24.70
C PRO A 402 -24.98 -20.90 24.88
N GLY A 403 -25.06 -20.03 23.88
CA GLY A 403 -25.91 -18.84 23.85
C GLY A 403 -25.46 -17.68 24.74
N VAL A 404 -24.45 -17.86 25.60
CA VAL A 404 -24.03 -16.84 26.57
C VAL A 404 -22.92 -15.96 25.97
N PRO A 405 -23.04 -14.62 26.01
CA PRO A 405 -21.97 -13.71 25.60
C PRO A 405 -20.71 -13.86 26.47
N CYS A 406 -19.54 -13.84 25.82
CA CYS A 406 -18.24 -13.93 26.48
C CYS A 406 -17.28 -12.88 25.89
N PRO A 407 -17.36 -11.60 26.32
CA PRO A 407 -16.43 -10.57 25.85
C PRO A 407 -15.02 -10.82 26.41
N LEU A 408 -14.00 -10.71 25.56
CA LEU A 408 -12.60 -10.99 25.91
C LEU A 408 -11.70 -9.80 25.58
N HIS A 409 -10.74 -9.55 26.46
CA HIS A 409 -9.63 -8.64 26.18
C HIS A 409 -8.37 -9.46 25.90
N ILE A 410 -7.98 -9.52 24.63
CA ILE A 410 -6.84 -10.29 24.14
C ILE A 410 -5.61 -9.40 24.10
N PHE A 411 -4.63 -9.69 24.96
CA PHE A 411 -3.39 -8.91 25.03
C PHE A 411 -2.12 -9.72 24.75
N GLU A 412 -2.12 -11.03 25.02
CA GLU A 412 -0.93 -11.86 24.80
C GLU A 412 -0.64 -12.07 23.30
N PRO A 413 0.62 -11.94 22.84
CA PRO A 413 0.99 -12.11 21.43
C PRO A 413 0.49 -13.40 20.78
N ARG A 414 0.56 -14.54 21.49
CA ARG A 414 0.09 -15.84 20.98
C ARG A 414 -1.40 -15.86 20.66
N TYR A 415 -2.22 -15.23 21.50
CA TYR A 415 -3.67 -15.17 21.30
C TYR A 415 -4.07 -14.11 20.28
N ARG A 416 -3.26 -13.06 20.11
CA ARG A 416 -3.43 -12.11 19.00
C ARG A 416 -3.25 -12.79 17.64
N LEU A 417 -2.24 -13.66 17.52
CA LEU A 417 -2.06 -14.52 16.33
C LEU A 417 -3.25 -15.47 16.15
N MET A 418 -3.72 -16.11 17.23
CA MET A 418 -4.88 -16.99 17.21
C MET A 418 -6.13 -16.26 16.68
N MET A 419 -6.44 -15.07 17.21
CA MET A 419 -7.58 -14.26 16.75
C MET A 419 -7.45 -13.89 15.27
N ARG A 420 -6.27 -13.45 14.83
CA ARG A 420 -6.03 -13.13 13.42
C ARG A 420 -6.30 -14.33 12.52
N ARG A 421 -5.81 -15.52 12.88
CA ARG A 421 -6.06 -16.76 12.13
C ARG A 421 -7.53 -17.10 12.05
N CYS A 422 -8.28 -16.99 13.15
CA CYS A 422 -9.73 -17.22 13.15
C CYS A 422 -10.47 -16.29 12.18
N MET A 423 -9.98 -15.06 12.02
CA MET A 423 -10.53 -14.09 11.05
C MET A 423 -10.06 -14.38 9.62
N GLU A 424 -8.79 -14.73 9.41
CA GLU A 424 -8.19 -15.03 8.09
C GLU A 424 -8.73 -16.31 7.46
N THR A 425 -8.94 -17.37 8.26
CA THR A 425 -9.57 -18.62 7.80
C THR A 425 -11.06 -18.45 7.49
N GLY A 426 -11.68 -17.36 7.98
CA GLY A 426 -13.12 -17.14 7.90
C GLY A 426 -13.95 -17.98 8.88
N THR A 427 -13.33 -18.83 9.70
CA THR A 427 -14.09 -19.66 10.67
C THR A 427 -14.76 -18.82 11.73
N ARG A 428 -14.10 -17.72 12.15
CA ARG A 428 -14.52 -16.84 13.24
C ARG A 428 -14.83 -17.61 14.53
N LYS A 429 -14.17 -18.75 14.74
CA LYS A 429 -14.48 -19.69 15.83
C LYS A 429 -13.23 -20.19 16.53
N PHE A 430 -13.31 -20.37 17.83
CA PHE A 430 -12.27 -21.00 18.65
C PHE A 430 -12.87 -21.66 19.89
N GLY A 431 -12.21 -22.70 20.42
CA GLY A 431 -12.66 -23.36 21.63
C GLY A 431 -12.26 -22.59 22.89
N MET A 432 -13.14 -22.54 23.88
CA MET A 432 -12.87 -22.03 25.22
C MET A 432 -12.92 -23.18 26.22
N CYS A 433 -11.86 -23.31 27.01
CA CYS A 433 -11.78 -24.27 28.11
C CYS A 433 -11.32 -23.54 29.39
N SER A 434 -11.79 -24.05 30.54
CA SER A 434 -11.23 -23.68 31.84
C SER A 434 -9.84 -24.30 32.02
N TYR A 435 -9.01 -23.65 32.83
CA TYR A 435 -7.71 -24.20 33.20
C TYR A 435 -7.88 -25.42 34.12
N GLU A 436 -7.15 -26.49 33.84
CA GLU A 436 -7.10 -27.68 34.70
C GLU A 436 -5.65 -28.01 35.05
N HIS A 437 -5.35 -28.05 36.35
CA HIS A 437 -4.01 -28.31 36.84
C HIS A 437 -3.51 -29.69 36.36
N GLY A 438 -2.28 -29.74 35.85
CA GLY A 438 -1.68 -30.97 35.32
C GLY A 438 -2.06 -31.32 33.87
N LYS A 439 -3.19 -30.83 33.34
CA LYS A 439 -3.60 -31.06 31.94
C LYS A 439 -3.46 -29.84 31.04
N GLY A 440 -3.27 -28.65 31.62
CA GLY A 440 -3.26 -27.37 30.92
C GLY A 440 -4.67 -26.81 30.73
N PHE A 441 -5.63 -27.62 30.27
CA PHE A 441 -7.04 -27.23 30.15
C PHE A 441 -7.99 -28.42 30.26
N ALA A 442 -9.24 -28.12 30.62
CA ALA A 442 -10.30 -29.09 30.87
C ALA A 442 -10.62 -30.01 29.68
N ASP A 443 -11.15 -31.20 29.97
CA ASP A 443 -11.59 -32.18 28.96
C ASP A 443 -12.86 -31.76 28.18
N TYR A 444 -13.56 -30.72 28.64
CA TYR A 444 -14.79 -30.22 28.05
C TYR A 444 -14.74 -28.69 27.91
N GLY A 445 -15.37 -28.17 26.86
CA GLY A 445 -15.38 -26.75 26.56
C GLY A 445 -16.55 -26.35 25.68
N CYS A 446 -16.57 -25.07 25.30
CA CYS A 446 -17.57 -24.51 24.41
C CYS A 446 -16.87 -23.81 23.24
N MET A 447 -17.36 -24.06 22.02
CA MET A 447 -16.93 -23.36 20.82
C MET A 447 -17.51 -21.96 20.84
N LEU A 448 -16.66 -20.94 20.86
CA LEU A 448 -17.06 -19.53 20.79
C LEU A 448 -17.06 -19.05 19.35
N GLU A 449 -18.06 -18.25 19.00
CA GLU A 449 -18.15 -17.53 17.73
C GLU A 449 -17.83 -16.05 17.94
N ILE A 450 -16.95 -15.49 17.11
CA ILE A 450 -16.51 -14.10 17.16
C ILE A 450 -17.53 -13.24 16.42
N ASN A 451 -18.26 -12.40 17.16
CA ASN A 451 -19.23 -11.44 16.60
C ASN A 451 -18.55 -10.16 16.11
N SER A 452 -17.65 -9.61 16.91
CA SER A 452 -16.86 -8.41 16.60
C SER A 452 -15.46 -8.51 17.16
N LEU A 453 -14.52 -7.86 16.49
CA LEU A 453 -13.13 -7.76 16.91
C LEU A 453 -12.65 -6.33 16.71
N GLU A 454 -12.33 -5.66 17.81
CA GLU A 454 -11.81 -4.30 17.84
C GLU A 454 -10.33 -4.31 18.19
N LEU A 455 -9.47 -3.97 17.23
CA LEU A 455 -8.02 -3.88 17.44
C LEU A 455 -7.62 -2.53 18.04
N LEU A 456 -6.77 -2.59 19.07
CA LEU A 456 -6.15 -1.43 19.69
C LEU A 456 -4.81 -1.08 19.01
N PRO A 457 -4.33 0.17 19.13
CA PRO A 457 -3.09 0.62 18.49
C PRO A 457 -1.81 -0.13 18.93
N ASP A 458 -1.81 -0.77 20.08
CA ASP A 458 -0.72 -1.63 20.57
C ASP A 458 -0.88 -3.11 20.17
N GLY A 459 -1.95 -3.41 19.44
CA GLY A 459 -2.32 -4.72 18.91
C GLY A 459 -3.04 -5.62 19.89
N ARG A 460 -3.37 -5.13 21.08
CA ARG A 460 -4.41 -5.77 21.89
C ARG A 460 -5.75 -5.70 21.15
N SER A 461 -6.73 -6.47 21.58
CA SER A 461 -8.07 -6.42 21.01
C SER A 461 -9.15 -6.68 22.04
N TYR A 462 -10.29 -6.02 21.87
CA TYR A 462 -11.55 -6.46 22.45
C TYR A 462 -12.25 -7.38 21.44
N VAL A 463 -12.67 -8.54 21.91
CA VAL A 463 -13.31 -9.56 21.08
C VAL A 463 -14.63 -9.91 21.71
N ASP A 464 -15.72 -9.58 21.03
CA ASP A 464 -17.05 -9.98 21.46
C ASP A 464 -17.34 -11.36 20.89
N THR A 465 -17.69 -12.28 21.78
CA THR A 465 -18.00 -13.66 21.38
C THR A 465 -19.29 -14.13 22.02
N VAL A 466 -19.87 -15.18 21.45
CA VAL A 466 -21.00 -15.91 22.01
C VAL A 466 -20.70 -17.40 21.99
N GLY A 467 -21.08 -18.11 23.04
CA GLY A 467 -20.95 -19.57 23.07
C GLY A 467 -21.89 -20.24 22.08
N GLY A 468 -21.37 -21.20 21.34
CA GLY A 468 -22.10 -22.05 20.41
C GLY A 468 -22.18 -23.47 20.96
N SER A 469 -21.57 -24.42 20.25
CA SER A 469 -21.65 -25.85 20.59
C SER A 469 -20.69 -26.27 21.70
N ARG A 470 -21.13 -27.21 22.54
CA ARG A 470 -20.25 -27.87 23.51
C ARG A 470 -19.39 -28.92 22.82
N PHE A 471 -18.22 -29.20 23.38
CA PHE A 471 -17.34 -30.23 22.87
C PHE A 471 -16.58 -30.96 23.98
N ARG A 472 -16.11 -32.15 23.62
CA ARG A 472 -15.17 -32.98 24.39
C ARG A 472 -13.82 -33.00 23.67
N VAL A 473 -12.75 -32.86 24.43
CA VAL A 473 -11.36 -32.94 23.95
C VAL A 473 -10.99 -34.41 23.73
N LEU A 474 -10.60 -34.74 22.51
CA LEU A 474 -10.09 -36.07 22.13
C LEU A 474 -8.57 -36.14 22.25
N LYS A 475 -7.90 -35.07 21.78
CA LYS A 475 -6.44 -34.97 21.77
C LYS A 475 -6.04 -33.52 22.04
N ARG A 476 -4.98 -33.32 22.81
CA ARG A 476 -4.40 -32.01 23.11
C ARG A 476 -3.16 -31.77 22.26
N GLY A 477 -3.00 -30.55 21.79
CA GLY A 477 -1.86 -30.10 21.01
C GLY A 477 -1.44 -28.67 21.36
N GLN A 478 -0.45 -28.19 20.64
CA GLN A 478 0.02 -26.82 20.75
C GLN A 478 0.54 -26.35 19.39
N ARG A 479 0.17 -25.14 18.99
CA ARG A 479 0.63 -24.51 17.75
C ARG A 479 1.02 -23.07 18.03
N ASP A 480 2.24 -22.70 17.66
CA ASP A 480 2.74 -21.32 17.75
C ASP A 480 2.54 -20.64 19.14
N GLY A 481 2.57 -21.45 20.21
CA GLY A 481 2.49 -20.98 21.59
C GLY A 481 1.10 -21.01 22.24
N TYR A 482 0.02 -21.22 21.47
CA TYR A 482 -1.33 -21.42 22.01
C TYR A 482 -1.76 -22.90 21.90
N HIS A 483 -2.72 -23.30 22.74
CA HIS A 483 -3.20 -24.69 22.79
C HIS A 483 -4.08 -25.02 21.59
N THR A 484 -4.02 -26.27 21.13
CA THR A 484 -4.95 -26.81 20.13
C THR A 484 -5.61 -28.09 20.64
N ALA A 485 -6.73 -28.47 20.05
CA ALA A 485 -7.37 -29.74 20.35
C ALA A 485 -8.03 -30.38 19.13
N ASP A 486 -8.00 -31.72 19.09
CA ASP A 486 -9.00 -32.48 18.34
C ASP A 486 -10.21 -32.67 19.25
N ILE A 487 -11.40 -32.45 18.71
CA ILE A 487 -12.63 -32.43 19.48
C ILE A 487 -13.75 -33.26 18.87
N GLU A 488 -14.70 -33.62 19.73
CA GLU A 488 -16.00 -34.17 19.37
C GLU A 488 -17.08 -33.24 19.91
N TYR A 489 -18.04 -32.85 19.06
CA TYR A 489 -19.19 -32.05 19.50
C TYR A 489 -20.13 -32.88 20.37
N LEU A 490 -20.69 -32.24 21.39
CA LEU A 490 -21.66 -32.84 22.29
C LEU A 490 -23.06 -32.32 22.01
N GLU A 491 -24.03 -33.23 22.01
CA GLU A 491 -25.46 -32.91 21.88
C GLU A 491 -26.25 -33.57 23.02
N ASP A 492 -27.37 -32.94 23.39
CA ASP A 492 -28.28 -33.50 24.37
C ASP A 492 -29.07 -34.67 23.80
N LEU A 493 -29.13 -35.75 24.58
CA LEU A 493 -29.92 -36.93 24.26
C LEU A 493 -31.40 -36.57 24.36
N LYS A 494 -32.14 -36.86 23.28
CA LYS A 494 -33.57 -36.64 23.23
C LYS A 494 -34.32 -37.83 23.82
N VAL A 495 -35.39 -37.55 24.56
CA VAL A 495 -36.27 -38.55 25.18
C VAL A 495 -37.70 -38.39 24.68
N ASP A 496 -38.41 -39.52 24.56
CA ASP A 496 -39.78 -39.61 24.06
C ASP A 496 -40.68 -40.41 25.02
N GLY A 497 -42.01 -40.36 24.80
CA GLY A 497 -42.96 -41.16 25.58
C GLY A 497 -43.06 -40.75 27.05
N SER A 498 -43.12 -41.73 27.96
CA SER A 498 -43.27 -41.48 29.41
C SER A 498 -42.08 -40.70 30.00
N GLU A 499 -40.87 -40.90 29.48
CA GLU A 499 -39.67 -40.18 29.94
C GLU A 499 -39.75 -38.69 29.57
N MET A 500 -40.37 -38.34 28.45
CA MET A 500 -40.60 -36.94 28.05
C MET A 500 -41.58 -36.24 28.99
N GLU A 501 -42.64 -36.92 29.42
CA GLU A 501 -43.61 -36.37 30.39
C GLU A 501 -42.96 -36.10 31.75
N GLU A 502 -42.16 -37.04 32.26
CA GLU A 502 -41.38 -36.85 33.49
C GLU A 502 -40.37 -35.70 33.36
N LEU A 503 -39.65 -35.65 32.23
CA LEU A 503 -38.67 -34.60 31.97
C LEU A 503 -39.33 -33.23 31.88
N LYS A 504 -40.50 -33.14 31.24
CA LYS A 504 -41.28 -31.90 31.17
C LYS A 504 -41.70 -31.42 32.56
N GLY A 505 -42.23 -32.33 33.39
CA GLY A 505 -42.59 -31.99 34.77
C GLY A 505 -41.39 -31.47 35.59
N LEU A 506 -40.23 -32.11 35.44
CA LEU A 506 -38.99 -31.65 36.07
C LEU A 506 -38.53 -30.29 35.51
N HIS A 507 -38.54 -30.13 34.20
CA HIS A 507 -38.15 -28.90 33.51
C HIS A 507 -38.98 -27.72 34.00
N ASP A 508 -40.31 -27.83 33.95
CA ASP A 508 -41.23 -26.75 34.32
C ASP A 508 -41.07 -26.39 35.82
N SER A 509 -40.90 -27.40 36.67
CA SER A 509 -40.63 -27.20 38.10
C SER A 509 -39.31 -26.46 38.36
N VAL A 510 -38.22 -26.83 37.69
CA VAL A 510 -36.91 -26.20 37.92
C VAL A 510 -36.86 -24.81 37.29
N TYR A 511 -37.51 -24.60 36.14
CA TYR A 511 -37.68 -23.28 35.55
C TYR A 511 -38.42 -22.34 36.50
N GLN A 512 -39.53 -22.78 37.11
CA GLN A 512 -40.25 -21.98 38.09
C GLN A 512 -39.39 -21.64 39.31
N GLN A 513 -38.59 -22.59 39.80
CA GLN A 513 -37.64 -22.32 40.90
C GLN A 513 -36.59 -21.28 40.51
N ALA A 514 -36.05 -21.35 39.29
CA ALA A 514 -35.09 -20.38 38.78
C ALA A 514 -35.73 -18.98 38.65
N GLN A 515 -36.97 -18.92 38.15
CA GLN A 515 -37.72 -17.68 38.01
C GLN A 515 -38.03 -17.06 39.38
N ASP A 516 -38.49 -17.86 40.34
CA ASP A 516 -38.75 -17.43 41.72
C ASP A 516 -37.48 -16.90 42.39
N TRP A 517 -36.36 -17.62 42.25
CA TRP A 517 -35.06 -17.18 42.74
C TRP A 517 -34.68 -15.82 42.15
N TYR A 518 -34.74 -15.69 40.82
CA TYR A 518 -34.39 -14.46 40.12
C TYR A 518 -35.32 -13.29 40.50
N GLN A 519 -36.61 -13.53 40.70
CA GLN A 519 -37.58 -12.53 41.14
C GLN A 519 -37.40 -12.12 42.61
N ARG A 520 -36.84 -12.99 43.46
CA ARG A 520 -36.51 -12.65 44.86
C ARG A 520 -35.24 -11.82 45.00
N LEU A 521 -34.37 -11.82 43.99
CA LEU A 521 -33.20 -10.94 43.98
C LEU A 521 -33.64 -9.47 44.07
N GLY A 522 -33.00 -8.69 44.95
CA GLY A 522 -33.25 -7.25 45.04
C GLY A 522 -33.03 -6.55 43.70
N SER A 523 -33.80 -5.49 43.41
CA SER A 523 -33.81 -4.80 42.11
C SER A 523 -32.40 -4.44 41.62
N ARG A 524 -31.54 -3.94 42.51
CA ARG A 524 -30.16 -3.57 42.20
C ARG A 524 -29.31 -4.75 41.69
N ILE A 525 -29.46 -5.94 42.27
CA ILE A 525 -28.72 -7.13 41.86
C ILE A 525 -29.23 -7.61 40.50
N ARG A 526 -30.55 -7.61 40.31
CA ARG A 526 -31.20 -7.99 39.07
C ARG A 526 -30.78 -7.10 37.90
N GLU A 527 -30.84 -5.79 38.07
CA GLU A 527 -30.40 -4.82 37.07
C GLU A 527 -28.91 -4.99 36.71
N GLN A 528 -28.07 -5.40 37.68
CA GLN A 528 -26.67 -5.69 37.42
C GLN A 528 -26.50 -6.97 36.59
N ILE A 529 -27.25 -8.03 36.91
CA ILE A 529 -27.26 -9.28 36.13
C ILE A 529 -27.73 -8.99 34.70
N ASP A 530 -28.85 -8.27 34.54
CA ASP A 530 -29.44 -7.97 33.24
C ASP A 530 -28.50 -7.17 32.36
N ARG A 531 -27.77 -6.22 32.94
CA ARG A 531 -26.75 -5.44 32.22
C ARG A 531 -25.57 -6.29 31.76
N GLN A 532 -25.21 -7.33 32.52
CA GLN A 532 -24.00 -8.13 32.26
C GLN A 532 -24.28 -9.38 31.41
N TYR A 533 -25.41 -10.04 31.61
CA TYR A 533 -25.75 -11.35 31.03
C TYR A 533 -27.04 -11.31 30.19
N GLY A 534 -27.76 -10.19 30.19
CA GLY A 534 -29.13 -10.12 29.67
C GLY A 534 -30.16 -10.64 30.67
N THR A 535 -31.43 -10.40 30.38
CA THR A 535 -32.55 -10.90 31.19
C THR A 535 -32.61 -12.43 31.13
N MET A 536 -33.19 -13.05 32.17
CA MET A 536 -33.45 -14.49 32.17
C MET A 536 -34.29 -14.87 30.93
N PRO A 537 -33.85 -15.85 30.12
CA PRO A 537 -34.61 -16.29 28.95
C PRO A 537 -35.98 -16.86 29.32
N ASP A 538 -36.96 -16.62 28.46
CA ASP A 538 -38.29 -17.22 28.57
C ASP A 538 -38.23 -18.74 28.40
N MET A 539 -39.22 -19.43 28.96
CA MET A 539 -39.35 -20.86 28.82
C MET A 539 -39.63 -21.24 27.36
N GLU A 540 -38.78 -22.10 26.80
CA GLU A 540 -38.94 -22.58 25.42
C GLU A 540 -40.13 -23.56 25.32
N GLU A 541 -40.98 -23.40 24.30
CA GLU A 541 -42.09 -24.34 24.04
C GLU A 541 -41.59 -25.76 23.76
N ASN A 542 -40.47 -25.86 23.02
CA ASN A 542 -39.79 -27.11 22.76
C ASN A 542 -38.39 -27.11 23.39
N PHE A 543 -38.32 -27.50 24.66
CA PHE A 543 -37.10 -27.57 25.46
C PHE A 543 -36.05 -28.60 24.97
N GLN A 544 -36.37 -29.43 23.96
CA GLN A 544 -35.44 -30.36 23.31
C GLN A 544 -35.06 -29.93 21.87
N ALA A 545 -35.47 -28.73 21.43
CA ALA A 545 -35.18 -28.25 20.08
C ALA A 545 -33.69 -27.97 19.86
N SER A 546 -33.05 -27.30 20.83
CA SER A 546 -31.62 -27.00 20.83
C SER A 546 -30.79 -28.27 21.07
N SER A 547 -29.70 -28.45 20.30
CA SER A 547 -28.73 -29.53 20.53
C SER A 547 -27.99 -29.39 21.87
N ASN A 548 -28.01 -28.21 22.49
CA ASN A 548 -27.43 -27.97 23.81
C ASN A 548 -28.48 -27.92 24.92
N GLY A 549 -29.76 -28.19 24.62
CA GLY A 549 -30.85 -27.97 25.57
C GLY A 549 -31.17 -26.47 25.78
N PRO A 550 -32.06 -26.16 26.73
CA PRO A 550 -32.66 -24.83 26.87
C PRO A 550 -31.66 -23.74 27.23
N ALA A 551 -31.82 -22.55 26.63
CA ALA A 551 -30.93 -21.42 26.84
C ALA A 551 -30.91 -20.92 28.30
N TRP A 552 -32.06 -20.96 28.98
CA TRP A 552 -32.18 -20.49 30.37
C TRP A 552 -31.30 -21.29 31.35
N CYS A 553 -31.06 -22.59 31.08
CA CYS A 553 -30.17 -23.42 31.88
C CYS A 553 -28.74 -22.89 31.87
N TRP A 554 -28.26 -22.52 30.68
CA TRP A 554 -26.91 -21.99 30.45
C TRP A 554 -26.76 -20.57 30.97
N TRP A 555 -27.77 -19.74 30.78
CA TRP A 555 -27.84 -18.42 31.38
C TRP A 555 -27.73 -18.53 32.91
N LEU A 556 -28.52 -19.41 33.53
CA LEU A 556 -28.52 -19.61 34.98
C LEU A 556 -27.14 -20.03 35.50
N LEU A 557 -26.47 -21.00 34.85
CA LEU A 557 -25.11 -21.42 35.21
C LEU A 557 -24.06 -20.32 35.06
N SER A 558 -24.27 -19.39 34.11
CA SER A 558 -23.35 -18.27 33.91
C SER A 558 -23.49 -17.19 35.01
N VAL A 559 -24.69 -17.05 35.56
CA VAL A 559 -25.01 -16.09 36.63
C VAL A 559 -24.62 -16.64 38.00
N LEU A 560 -24.89 -17.93 38.23
CA LEU A 560 -24.50 -18.64 39.45
C LEU A 560 -23.00 -18.95 39.37
N GLN A 561 -22.16 -18.03 39.86
CA GLN A 561 -20.70 -18.15 39.83
C GLN A 561 -20.20 -19.29 40.73
N MET A 562 -20.25 -20.51 40.20
CA MET A 562 -19.86 -21.74 40.88
C MET A 562 -18.38 -22.08 40.64
N ASP A 563 -17.88 -23.08 41.36
CA ASP A 563 -16.55 -23.66 41.10
C ASP A 563 -16.42 -24.10 39.63
N PRO A 564 -15.40 -23.63 38.88
CA PRO A 564 -15.16 -24.01 37.50
C PRO A 564 -15.13 -25.53 37.25
N ALA A 565 -14.66 -26.33 38.23
CA ALA A 565 -14.66 -27.79 38.10
C ALA A 565 -16.08 -28.37 38.06
N TYR A 566 -16.97 -27.86 38.92
CA TYR A 566 -18.38 -28.23 38.91
C TYR A 566 -19.08 -27.73 37.64
N GLN A 567 -18.83 -26.48 37.25
CA GLN A 567 -19.37 -25.89 36.02
C GLN A 567 -19.02 -26.71 34.78
N THR A 568 -17.77 -27.17 34.69
CA THR A 568 -17.29 -28.06 33.62
C THR A 568 -17.98 -29.43 33.65
N THR A 569 -18.27 -29.95 34.84
CA THR A 569 -19.01 -31.20 35.02
C THR A 569 -20.45 -31.07 34.51
N VAL A 570 -21.14 -29.98 34.83
CA VAL A 570 -22.50 -29.74 34.31
C VAL A 570 -22.50 -29.50 32.80
N LEU A 571 -21.47 -28.82 32.28
CA LEU A 571 -21.28 -28.60 30.84
C LEU A 571 -21.15 -29.93 30.07
N SER A 572 -20.52 -30.95 30.66
CA SER A 572 -20.27 -32.23 30.01
C SER A 572 -21.48 -33.17 29.97
N LEU A 573 -22.53 -32.91 30.74
CA LEU A 573 -23.73 -33.74 30.79
C LEU A 573 -24.50 -33.70 29.46
N THR A 574 -24.82 -34.85 28.89
CA THR A 574 -25.68 -34.98 27.70
C THR A 574 -27.14 -35.31 28.03
N SER A 575 -27.43 -35.61 29.30
CA SER A 575 -28.80 -35.80 29.81
C SER A 575 -29.35 -34.49 30.36
N LEU A 576 -30.42 -33.98 29.76
CA LEU A 576 -31.11 -32.79 30.28
C LEU A 576 -31.72 -33.05 31.66
N LYS A 577 -32.20 -34.29 31.92
CA LYS A 577 -32.74 -34.70 33.22
C LYS A 577 -31.69 -34.54 34.33
N ASP A 578 -30.47 -35.00 34.08
CA ASP A 578 -29.38 -34.90 35.05
C ASP A 578 -28.97 -33.44 35.25
N ARG A 579 -28.85 -32.67 34.16
CA ARG A 579 -28.54 -31.24 34.23
C ARG A 579 -29.57 -30.48 35.07
N LEU A 580 -30.86 -30.70 34.85
CA LEU A 580 -31.94 -30.10 35.63
C LEU A 580 -31.89 -30.53 37.11
N GLY A 581 -31.55 -31.79 37.38
CA GLY A 581 -31.33 -32.28 38.74
C GLY A 581 -30.21 -31.53 39.47
N HIS A 582 -29.09 -31.29 38.79
CA HIS A 582 -28.01 -30.46 39.31
C HIS A 582 -28.46 -29.01 39.56
N LEU A 583 -29.13 -28.38 38.60
CA LEU A 583 -29.65 -27.01 38.74
C LEU A 583 -30.61 -26.86 39.92
N ARG A 584 -31.49 -27.84 40.13
CA ARG A 584 -32.42 -27.88 41.26
C ARG A 584 -31.67 -27.83 42.60
N LEU A 585 -30.67 -28.70 42.78
CA LEU A 585 -29.87 -28.74 44.01
C LEU A 585 -29.12 -27.43 44.27
N VAL A 586 -28.60 -26.81 43.20
CA VAL A 586 -27.92 -25.53 43.28
C VAL A 586 -28.90 -24.43 43.70
N LEU A 587 -30.08 -24.34 43.08
CA LEU A 587 -31.11 -23.37 43.44
C LEU A 587 -31.62 -23.56 44.87
N GLU A 588 -31.78 -24.80 45.33
CA GLU A 588 -32.13 -25.11 46.72
C GLU A 588 -31.08 -24.55 47.69
N TYR A 589 -29.78 -24.73 47.41
CA TYR A 589 -28.69 -24.18 48.22
C TYR A 589 -28.71 -22.64 48.27
N PHE A 590 -28.90 -21.98 47.12
CA PHE A 590 -28.99 -20.52 47.05
C PHE A 590 -30.29 -19.93 47.59
N SER A 591 -31.33 -20.74 47.79
CA SER A 591 -32.58 -20.32 48.42
C SER A 591 -32.55 -20.36 49.95
N GLN A 592 -31.55 -21.04 50.53
CA GLN A 592 -31.34 -21.18 51.97
C GLN A 592 -30.34 -20.16 52.54
N THR A 593 -29.55 -19.52 51.68
CA THR A 593 -28.64 -18.42 52.00
C THR A 593 -29.29 -17.07 51.73
#